data_AF-A0A4Y2TGT5-F1
#
_entry.id   AF-A0A4Y2TGT5-F1
#
_cell.length_a   1.000
_cell.length_b   1.000
_cell.length_c   1.000
_cell.angle_alpha   90.00
_cell.angle_beta   90.00
_cell.angle_gamma   90.00
#
_symmetry.space_group_name_H-M   'P 1'
#
loop_
_entity.id
_entity.type
_entity.pdbx_description
1 polymer ?
#
loop_
_entity_poly.entity_id
_entity_poly.type
_entity_poly.pdbx_seq_one_letter_code
_entity_poly.pdbx_strand_id
1 'polypeptide(L)'
;MTGRTPIKWVGVFPTFFSVSTLRREALLDCIKTTLKRHCDIRWSCRRQAVATPQKNLPSVHKVLQHMTDRANNWTTDTASGAMILLRQIDYKFVCLLEMWSEVLVKLECTNKSLQGKRSALEVASSLLSGLAVDIEHLRDERVHKHAAKNVCDSMSIKSNFTLKI
;
A
#
# COMPACT_ATOMS: atom_id res chain seq x y z
N MET A 1 9.02 18.79 -3.35
CA MET A 1 8.10 17.87 -4.07
C MET A 1 8.39 16.40 -3.73
N THR A 2 8.44 16.06 -2.44
CA THR A 2 8.91 14.74 -1.97
C THR A 2 7.76 13.97 -1.32
N GLY A 3 7.44 12.76 -1.81
CA GLY A 3 6.87 11.71 -0.96
C GLY A 3 5.43 11.22 -1.15
N ARG A 4 4.84 11.25 -2.37
CA ARG A 4 3.56 10.58 -2.65
C ARG A 4 3.75 9.24 -3.37
N THR A 5 4.53 8.33 -2.77
CA THR A 5 4.62 6.96 -3.27
C THR A 5 4.07 6.00 -2.22
N PRO A 6 3.31 4.97 -2.62
CA PRO A 6 2.82 3.94 -1.71
C PRO A 6 3.91 3.35 -0.82
N ILE A 7 5.12 3.16 -1.36
CA ILE A 7 6.26 2.64 -0.59
C ILE A 7 6.64 3.54 0.60
N LYS A 8 6.67 4.86 0.43
CA LYS A 8 6.98 5.79 1.54
C LYS A 8 5.84 5.84 2.54
N TRP A 9 4.60 5.85 2.05
CA TRP A 9 3.41 5.81 2.89
C TRP A 9 3.37 4.54 3.74
N VAL A 10 3.77 3.40 3.19
CA VAL A 10 3.86 2.11 3.88
C VAL A 10 4.94 2.09 4.98
N GLY A 11 5.91 3.00 4.99
CA GLY A 11 6.82 3.18 6.12
C GLY A 11 6.22 4.04 7.25
N VAL A 12 5.47 5.09 6.89
CA VAL A 12 4.90 6.05 7.84
C VAL A 12 3.61 5.53 8.47
N PHE A 13 2.76 4.88 7.70
CA PHE A 13 1.45 4.38 8.13
C PHE A 13 1.54 3.38 9.30
N PRO A 14 2.33 2.29 9.24
CA PRO A 14 2.43 1.36 10.36
C PRO A 14 3.01 2.04 11.60
N THR A 15 3.95 2.96 11.43
CA THR A 15 4.53 3.74 12.53
C THR A 15 3.47 4.57 13.23
N PHE A 16 2.68 5.35 12.46
CA PHE A 16 1.58 6.17 12.99
C PHE A 16 0.60 5.35 13.84
N PHE A 17 0.19 4.18 13.37
CA PHE A 17 -0.75 3.34 14.13
C PHE A 17 -0.09 2.58 15.29
N SER A 18 1.19 2.21 15.19
CA SER A 18 1.85 1.38 16.20
C SER A 18 2.32 2.15 17.43
N VAL A 19 2.51 3.48 17.34
CA VAL A 19 2.96 4.30 18.47
C VAL A 19 1.85 4.65 19.47
N SER A 20 0.60 4.24 19.22
CA SER A 20 -0.53 4.48 20.11
C SER A 20 -1.52 3.32 20.07
N THR A 21 -1.80 2.74 21.23
CA THR A 21 -2.76 1.64 21.37
C THR A 21 -4.15 2.04 20.88
N LEU A 22 -4.61 3.24 21.23
CA LEU A 22 -5.91 3.77 20.78
C LEU A 22 -6.00 3.88 19.25
N ARG A 23 -4.96 4.44 18.59
CA ARG A 23 -4.94 4.50 17.12
C ARG A 23 -4.98 3.11 16.51
N ARG A 24 -4.19 2.19 17.06
CA ARG A 24 -4.12 0.80 16.61
C ARG A 24 -5.46 0.09 16.73
N GLU A 25 -6.16 0.24 17.85
CA GLU A 25 -7.49 -0.34 18.08
C GLU A 25 -8.50 0.19 17.07
N ALA A 26 -8.56 1.52 16.89
CA ALA A 26 -9.44 2.13 15.89
C ALA A 26 -9.19 1.62 14.46
N LEU A 27 -7.94 1.33 14.11
CA LEU A 27 -7.61 0.69 12.84
C LEU A 27 -8.08 -0.77 12.80
N LEU A 28 -7.77 -1.56 13.83
CA LEU A 28 -8.10 -2.98 13.91
C LEU A 28 -9.61 -3.24 13.94
N ASP A 29 -10.41 -2.35 14.51
CA ASP A 29 -11.87 -2.43 14.46
C ASP A 29 -12.40 -2.35 13.01
N CYS A 30 -11.65 -1.68 12.13
CA CYS A 30 -12.03 -1.46 10.74
C CYS A 30 -11.37 -2.43 9.75
N ILE A 31 -10.24 -3.05 10.12
CA ILE A 31 -9.55 -4.04 9.30
C ILE A 31 -9.70 -5.43 9.93
N LYS A 32 -10.27 -6.40 9.20
CA LYS A 32 -10.36 -7.80 9.66
C LYS A 32 -9.02 -8.55 9.60
N THR A 33 -7.90 -7.84 9.79
CA THR A 33 -6.54 -8.36 9.61
C THR A 33 -5.59 -7.85 10.67
N THR A 34 -4.63 -8.67 11.07
CA THR A 34 -3.61 -8.27 12.05
C THR A 34 -2.61 -7.27 11.46
N LEU A 35 -2.45 -6.11 12.10
CA LEU A 35 -1.34 -5.20 11.84
C LEU A 35 -0.05 -5.83 12.39
N LYS A 36 0.75 -6.48 11.54
CA LYS A 36 2.09 -6.95 11.92
C LYS A 36 3.07 -5.78 11.91
N ARG A 37 3.94 -5.73 12.92
CA ARG A 37 5.05 -4.77 13.00
C ARG A 37 5.95 -4.95 11.78
N HIS A 38 6.36 -3.85 11.16
CA HIS A 38 7.27 -3.90 10.01
C HIS A 38 8.57 -4.60 10.41
N CYS A 39 8.99 -5.57 9.60
CA CYS A 39 10.25 -6.29 9.71
C CYS A 39 11.07 -5.97 8.45
N ASP A 40 12.21 -5.30 8.61
CA ASP A 40 12.87 -4.59 7.51
C ASP A 40 13.48 -5.47 6.39
N ILE A 41 13.51 -6.81 6.54
CA ILE A 41 14.47 -7.64 5.77
C ILE A 41 13.85 -8.77 4.92
N ARG A 42 12.53 -8.85 4.69
CA ARG A 42 11.97 -9.85 3.73
C ARG A 42 10.91 -9.25 2.80
N TRP A 43 10.97 -9.64 1.52
CA TRP A 43 9.96 -9.30 0.49
C TRP A 43 8.52 -9.57 0.96
N SER A 44 8.34 -10.59 1.81
CA SER A 44 7.06 -10.90 2.45
C SER A 44 6.56 -9.81 3.41
N CYS A 45 7.43 -9.18 4.21
CA CYS A 45 7.03 -8.08 5.10
C CYS A 45 6.59 -6.86 4.25
N ARG A 46 7.32 -6.54 3.18
CA ARG A 46 6.95 -5.46 2.24
C ARG A 46 5.62 -5.75 1.53
N ARG A 47 5.42 -6.98 1.05
CA ARG A 47 4.15 -7.40 0.45
C ARG A 47 3.00 -7.24 1.43
N GLN A 48 3.14 -7.72 2.66
CA GLN A 48 2.07 -7.58 3.65
C GLN A 48 1.75 -6.11 3.92
N ALA A 49 2.77 -5.27 4.05
CA ALA A 49 2.61 -3.86 4.34
C ALA A 49 1.93 -3.06 3.20
N VAL A 50 2.00 -3.53 1.94
CA VAL A 50 1.25 -3.00 0.79
C VAL A 50 -0.14 -3.65 0.66
N ALA A 51 -0.23 -4.97 0.83
CA ALA A 51 -1.47 -5.72 0.63
C ALA A 51 -2.53 -5.40 1.69
N THR A 52 -2.13 -5.17 2.94
CA THR A 52 -3.06 -4.79 4.01
C THR A 52 -3.82 -3.50 3.70
N PRO A 53 -3.16 -2.36 3.38
CA PRO A 53 -3.87 -1.16 2.99
C PRO A 53 -4.56 -1.29 1.63
N GLN A 54 -3.99 -2.01 0.65
CA GLN A 54 -4.66 -2.22 -0.65
C GLN A 54 -6.04 -2.89 -0.48
N LYS A 55 -6.13 -3.95 0.33
CA LYS A 55 -7.39 -4.68 0.56
C LYS A 55 -8.42 -3.93 1.40
N ASN A 56 -7.97 -2.97 2.22
CA ASN A 56 -8.82 -2.30 3.21
C ASN A 56 -8.85 -0.78 3.02
N LEU A 57 -8.41 -0.26 1.86
CA LEU A 57 -8.19 1.17 1.66
C LEU A 57 -9.42 2.02 1.98
N PRO A 58 -10.66 1.63 1.57
CA PRO A 58 -11.86 2.39 1.92
C PRO A 58 -12.11 2.48 3.42
N SER A 59 -11.90 1.40 4.17
CA SER A 59 -12.03 1.39 5.63
C SER A 59 -10.95 2.24 6.29
N VAL A 60 -9.71 2.12 5.82
CA VAL A 60 -8.58 2.95 6.30
C VAL A 60 -8.85 4.43 6.06
N HIS A 61 -9.35 4.79 4.87
CA HIS A 61 -9.70 6.16 4.53
C HIS A 61 -10.75 6.73 5.50
N LYS A 62 -11.81 5.97 5.79
CA LYS A 62 -12.84 6.38 6.77
C LYS A 62 -12.27 6.60 8.17
N VAL A 63 -11.42 5.70 8.66
CA VAL A 63 -10.77 5.87 9.97
C VAL A 63 -9.94 7.15 10.02
N LEU A 64 -9.15 7.42 8.97
CA LEU A 64 -8.35 8.64 8.88
C LEU A 64 -9.21 9.90 8.81
N GLN A 65 -10.38 9.85 8.14
CA GLN A 65 -11.36 10.94 8.16
C GLN A 65 -11.89 11.18 9.57
N HIS A 66 -12.39 10.15 10.26
CA HIS A 66 -12.88 10.27 11.63
C HIS A 66 -11.82 10.82 12.60
N MET A 67 -10.56 10.39 12.44
CA MET A 67 -9.44 10.93 13.22
C MET A 67 -9.18 12.41 12.93
N THR A 68 -9.27 12.80 11.65
CA THR A 68 -9.08 14.19 11.20
C THR A 68 -10.18 15.10 11.73
N ASP A 69 -11.43 14.63 11.70
CA ASP A 69 -12.61 15.36 12.17
C ASP A 69 -12.68 15.44 13.70
N ARG A 70 -11.70 14.87 14.40
CA ARG A 70 -11.64 14.74 15.87
C ARG A 70 -12.87 14.07 16.47
N ALA A 71 -13.54 13.21 15.71
CA ALA A 71 -14.53 12.31 16.28
C ALA A 71 -13.89 11.52 17.44
N ASN A 72 -14.57 11.34 18.57
CA ASN A 72 -14.03 10.67 19.76
C ASN A 72 -12.88 11.40 20.48
N ASN A 73 -12.79 12.73 20.38
CA ASN A 73 -11.85 13.58 21.14
C ASN A 73 -10.37 13.26 20.88
N TRP A 74 -10.00 12.90 19.65
CA TRP A 74 -8.60 12.69 19.27
C TRP A 74 -7.75 13.94 19.55
N THR A 75 -6.50 13.69 19.95
CA THR A 75 -5.53 14.77 20.18
C THR A 75 -5.25 15.55 18.90
N THR A 76 -4.81 16.81 19.05
CA THR A 76 -4.41 17.65 17.92
C THR A 76 -3.33 17.01 17.07
N ASP A 77 -2.37 16.33 17.70
CA ASP A 77 -1.31 15.59 17.01
C ASP A 77 -1.87 14.44 16.17
N THR A 78 -2.78 13.64 16.73
CA THR A 78 -3.42 12.52 16.02
C THR A 78 -4.20 13.00 14.81
N ALA A 79 -5.03 14.04 14.98
CA ALA A 79 -5.81 14.61 13.88
C ALA A 79 -4.90 15.16 12.77
N SER A 80 -3.81 15.84 13.14
CA SER A 80 -2.86 16.39 12.17
C SER A 80 -2.12 15.29 11.41
N GLY A 81 -1.66 14.25 12.11
CA GLY A 81 -1.00 13.11 11.47
C GLY A 81 -1.94 12.30 10.57
N ALA A 82 -3.20 12.11 10.99
CA ALA A 82 -4.23 11.47 10.16
C ALA A 82 -4.52 12.29 8.89
N MET A 83 -4.62 13.62 9.02
CA MET A 83 -4.82 14.52 7.89
C MET A 83 -3.66 14.45 6.88
N ILE A 84 -2.41 14.37 7.36
CA ILE A 84 -1.24 14.21 6.49
C ILE A 84 -1.33 12.91 5.68
N LEU A 85 -1.68 11.79 6.32
CA LEU A 85 -1.84 10.50 5.66
C LEU A 85 -3.01 10.52 4.66
N LEU A 86 -4.14 11.09 5.05
CA LEU A 86 -5.35 11.19 4.22
C LEU A 86 -5.10 11.98 2.94
N ARG A 87 -4.40 13.12 3.03
CA ARG A 87 -4.05 13.96 1.86
C ARG A 87 -3.12 13.28 0.86
N GLN A 88 -2.46 12.18 1.23
CA GLN A 88 -1.62 11.42 0.31
C GLN A 88 -2.43 10.40 -0.51
N ILE A 89 -3.66 10.09 -0.11
CA ILE A 89 -4.55 9.15 -0.82
C ILE A 89 -5.24 9.93 -1.94
N ASP A 90 -4.56 10.08 -3.07
CA ASP A 90 -5.13 10.59 -4.32
C ASP A 90 -5.25 9.47 -5.37
N TYR A 91 -5.93 9.73 -6.50
CA TYR A 91 -6.12 8.72 -7.54
C TYR A 91 -4.79 8.12 -8.04
N LYS A 92 -3.73 8.94 -8.12
CA LYS A 92 -2.39 8.48 -8.51
C LYS A 92 -1.81 7.54 -7.46
N PHE A 93 -1.97 7.85 -6.19
CA PHE A 93 -1.57 6.97 -5.09
C PHE A 93 -2.28 5.62 -5.19
N VAL A 94 -3.60 5.60 -5.42
CA VAL A 94 -4.37 4.34 -5.53
C VAL A 94 -3.92 3.53 -6.74
N CYS A 95 -3.72 4.16 -7.90
CA CYS A 95 -3.15 3.48 -9.09
C CYS A 95 -1.80 2.81 -8.78
N LEU A 96 -0.91 3.54 -8.10
CA LEU A 96 0.39 3.00 -7.72
C LEU A 96 0.25 1.89 -6.67
N LEU A 97 -0.70 1.99 -5.74
CA LEU A 97 -0.92 0.99 -4.70
C LEU A 97 -1.36 -0.35 -5.30
N GLU A 98 -2.30 -0.32 -6.26
CA GLU A 98 -2.73 -1.50 -7.02
C GLU A 98 -1.55 -2.13 -7.79
N MET A 99 -0.80 -1.32 -8.53
CA MET A 99 0.39 -1.78 -9.28
C MET A 99 1.45 -2.41 -8.35
N TRP A 100 1.79 -1.74 -7.25
CA TRP A 100 2.79 -2.24 -6.30
C TRP A 100 2.36 -3.54 -5.61
N SER A 101 1.06 -3.73 -5.38
CA SER A 101 0.52 -4.98 -4.84
C SER A 101 0.89 -6.16 -5.75
N GLU A 102 0.67 -6.01 -7.05
CA GLU A 102 0.95 -7.05 -8.05
C GLU A 102 2.45 -7.27 -8.28
N VAL A 103 3.25 -6.20 -8.37
CA VAL A 103 4.71 -6.28 -8.48
C VAL A 103 5.29 -7.08 -7.30
N LEU A 104 4.84 -6.81 -6.08
CA LEU A 104 5.31 -7.52 -4.90
C LEU A 104 4.84 -8.98 -4.84
N VAL A 105 3.70 -9.32 -5.45
CA VAL A 105 3.28 -10.72 -5.62
C VAL A 105 4.28 -11.45 -6.50
N LYS A 106 4.54 -10.94 -7.71
CA LYS A 106 5.45 -11.57 -8.68
C LYS A 106 6.85 -11.71 -8.09
N LEU A 107 7.35 -10.65 -7.46
CA LEU A 107 8.66 -10.64 -6.81
C LEU A 107 8.79 -11.67 -5.68
N GLU A 108 7.76 -11.83 -4.84
CA GLU A 108 7.79 -12.85 -3.78
C GLU A 108 7.79 -14.27 -4.37
N CYS A 109 6.99 -14.52 -5.42
CA CYS A 109 6.96 -15.80 -6.12
C CYS A 109 8.33 -16.14 -6.71
N THR A 110 8.93 -15.23 -7.48
CA THR A 110 10.27 -15.40 -8.04
C THR A 110 11.30 -15.64 -6.94
N ASN A 111 11.27 -14.86 -5.86
CA ASN A 111 12.20 -15.02 -4.75
C ASN A 111 12.04 -16.40 -4.05
N LYS A 112 10.82 -16.91 -3.88
CA LYS A 112 10.59 -18.26 -3.36
C LYS A 112 11.13 -19.34 -4.30
N SER A 113 10.92 -19.19 -5.60
CA SER A 113 11.44 -20.11 -6.62
C SER A 113 12.97 -20.15 -6.62
N LEU A 114 13.62 -18.99 -6.53
CA LEU A 114 15.09 -18.88 -6.48
C LEU A 114 15.69 -19.56 -5.25
N GLN A 115 15.01 -19.48 -4.10
CA GLN A 115 15.44 -20.10 -2.84
C GLN A 115 15.21 -21.62 -2.79
N GLY A 116 14.69 -22.22 -3.87
CA GLY A 116 14.60 -23.68 -4.00
C GLY A 116 15.99 -24.33 -3.95
N LYS A 117 16.11 -25.47 -3.26
CA LYS A 117 17.39 -26.15 -2.95
C LYS A 117 18.20 -26.65 -4.16
N ARG A 118 17.77 -26.41 -5.40
CA ARG A 118 18.38 -26.95 -6.64
C ARG A 118 18.24 -26.04 -7.88
N SER A 119 18.18 -24.72 -7.70
CA SER A 119 18.07 -23.80 -8.84
C SER A 119 19.38 -23.81 -9.65
N ALA A 120 19.39 -24.42 -10.84
CA ALA A 120 20.49 -24.22 -11.79
C ALA A 120 20.58 -22.73 -12.16
N LEU A 121 21.79 -22.22 -12.40
CA LEU A 121 22.02 -20.80 -12.71
C LEU A 121 21.17 -20.31 -13.90
N GLU A 122 21.01 -21.16 -14.91
CA GLU A 122 20.14 -20.90 -16.07
C GLU A 122 18.67 -20.69 -15.68
N VAL A 123 18.15 -21.49 -14.75
CA VAL A 123 16.78 -21.33 -14.23
C VAL A 123 16.65 -20.04 -13.44
N ALA A 124 17.68 -19.65 -12.68
CA ALA A 124 17.66 -18.38 -11.96
C ALA A 124 17.66 -17.18 -12.93
N SER A 125 18.45 -17.25 -14.00
CA SER A 125 18.52 -16.22 -15.05
C SER A 125 17.18 -16.06 -15.77
N SER A 126 16.53 -17.17 -16.14
CA SER A 126 15.23 -17.14 -16.80
C SER A 126 14.12 -16.60 -15.90
N LEU A 127 14.12 -16.95 -14.61
CA LEU A 127 13.18 -16.43 -13.62
C LEU A 127 13.29 -14.90 -13.44
N LEU A 128 14.52 -14.38 -13.37
CA LEU A 128 14.75 -12.93 -13.26
C LEU A 128 14.37 -12.19 -14.54
N SER A 129 14.69 -12.75 -15.70
CA SER A 129 14.31 -12.17 -16.99
C SER A 129 12.80 -12.13 -17.17
N GLY A 130 12.10 -13.23 -16.82
CA GLY A 130 10.64 -13.27 -16.82
C GLY A 130 10.02 -12.24 -15.88
N LEU A 131 10.58 -12.07 -14.68
CA LEU A 131 10.14 -11.03 -13.74
C LEU A 131 10.30 -9.61 -14.31
N ALA A 132 11.40 -9.33 -15.02
CA ALA A 132 11.61 -8.02 -15.63
C ALA A 132 10.53 -7.72 -16.69
N VAL A 133 10.28 -8.67 -17.61
CA VAL A 133 9.23 -8.57 -18.62
C VAL A 133 7.86 -8.39 -17.98
N ASP A 134 7.59 -9.15 -16.92
CA ASP A 134 6.36 -9.07 -16.15
C ASP A 134 6.12 -7.68 -15.54
N ILE A 135 7.16 -7.03 -15.00
CA ILE A 135 7.08 -5.70 -14.41
C ILE A 135 6.87 -4.63 -15.50
N GLU A 136 7.54 -4.78 -16.64
CA GLU A 136 7.33 -3.89 -17.80
C GLU A 136 5.88 -3.98 -18.30
N HIS A 137 5.34 -5.20 -18.39
CA HIS A 137 3.95 -5.39 -18.77
C HIS A 137 2.99 -4.72 -17.78
N LEU A 138 3.18 -4.92 -16.46
CA LEU A 138 2.35 -4.28 -15.43
C LEU A 138 2.40 -2.74 -15.49
N ARG A 139 3.56 -2.16 -15.86
CA ARG A 139 3.69 -0.71 -16.04
C ARG A 139 2.85 -0.21 -17.22
N ASP A 140 2.83 -0.97 -18.31
CA ASP A 140 2.20 -0.57 -19.57
C ASP A 140 0.71 -0.91 -19.60
N GLU A 141 0.29 -1.93 -18.84
CA GLU A 141 -1.09 -2.28 -18.64
C GLU A 141 -1.89 -1.19 -17.92
N ARG A 142 -3.15 -1.02 -18.37
CA ARG A 142 -4.10 -0.08 -17.75
C ARG A 142 -4.97 -0.75 -16.69
N VAL A 143 -4.74 -2.01 -16.35
CA VAL A 143 -5.58 -2.80 -15.43
C VAL A 143 -5.65 -2.13 -14.05
N HIS A 144 -4.50 -1.70 -13.51
CA HIS A 144 -4.43 -1.01 -12.22
C HIS A 144 -5.22 0.31 -12.20
N LYS A 145 -5.37 0.99 -13.34
CA LYS A 145 -6.15 2.25 -13.44
C LYS A 145 -7.65 2.01 -13.30
N HIS A 146 -8.14 0.88 -13.82
CA HIS A 146 -9.55 0.48 -13.69
C HIS A 146 -9.87 0.04 -12.27
N ALA A 147 -9.02 -0.82 -11.67
CA ALA A 147 -9.16 -1.22 -10.27
C ALA A 147 -9.12 0.00 -9.33
N ALA A 148 -8.15 0.90 -9.52
CA ALA A 148 -8.03 2.12 -8.73
C ALA A 148 -9.23 3.06 -8.87
N LYS A 149 -9.86 3.12 -10.05
CA LYS A 149 -11.07 3.93 -10.26
C LYS A 149 -12.22 3.44 -9.38
N ASN A 150 -12.51 2.14 -9.41
CA ASN A 150 -13.57 1.55 -8.58
C ASN A 150 -13.33 1.81 -7.08
N VAL A 151 -12.08 1.69 -6.63
CA VAL A 151 -11.69 1.96 -5.24
C VAL A 151 -11.85 3.45 -4.91
N CYS A 152 -11.41 4.37 -5.78
CA CYS A 152 -11.57 5.81 -5.57
C CYS A 152 -13.04 6.26 -5.55
N ASP A 153 -13.86 5.72 -6.43
CA ASP A 153 -15.29 6.02 -6.49
C ASP A 153 -15.99 5.63 -5.17
N SER A 154 -15.59 4.51 -4.54
CA SER A 154 -16.10 4.10 -3.22
C SER A 154 -15.70 5.02 -2.05
N MET A 155 -14.67 5.84 -2.24
CA MET A 155 -14.15 6.81 -1.25
C MET A 155 -14.50 8.26 -1.62
N SER A 156 -15.28 8.48 -2.70
CA SER A 156 -15.57 9.81 -3.25
C SER A 156 -14.30 10.60 -3.66
N ILE A 157 -13.24 9.90 -4.06
CA ILE A 157 -12.01 10.51 -4.59
C ILE A 157 -12.14 10.67 -6.10
N LYS A 158 -11.82 11.86 -6.61
CA LYS A 158 -11.87 12.13 -8.05
C LYS A 158 -10.88 11.24 -8.80
N SER A 159 -11.40 10.33 -9.62
CA SER A 159 -10.65 9.35 -10.43
C SER A 159 -9.99 9.98 -11.68
N ASN A 160 -9.22 11.06 -11.50
CA ASN A 160 -8.48 11.71 -12.58
C ASN A 160 -7.04 12.04 -12.19
N PHE A 161 -6.16 12.10 -13.18
CA PHE A 161 -4.83 12.66 -12.97
C PHE A 161 -4.98 14.17 -12.90
N THR A 162 -4.89 14.74 -11.70
CA THR A 162 -4.73 16.18 -11.55
C THR A 162 -3.35 16.56 -12.07
N LEU A 163 -3.30 17.15 -13.27
CA LEU A 163 -2.14 17.90 -13.72
C LEU A 163 -1.99 19.07 -12.76
N LYS A 164 -0.97 19.02 -11.89
CA LYS A 164 -0.54 20.22 -11.19
C LYS A 164 0.17 21.08 -12.23
N ILE A 165 -0.55 22.05 -12.79
CA ILE A 165 0.02 23.21 -13.51
C ILE A 165 0.74 24.07 -12.48
#